data_AF-A0A6I5CF40-F1
#
_entry.id   AF-A0A6I5CF40-F1
#
_cell.length_a   1.000
_cell.length_b   1.000
_cell.length_c   1.000
_cell.angle_alpha   90.00
_cell.angle_beta   90.00
_cell.angle_gamma   90.00
#
_symmetry.space_group_name_H-M   'P 1'
#
loop_
_entity.id
_entity.type
_entity.pdbx_description
1 polymer ?
#
loop_
_entity_poly.entity_id
_entity_poly.type
_entity_poly.pdbx_seq_one_letter_code
_entity_poly.pdbx_strand_id
1 'polypeptide(L)'
;MRNMPDLTAPVLPARAFSRAPQPTVPTGGGLLLRPFRTGDAPAVHAVFQDPVMHRWHLRSAGCEEEVTGWIAQWHAAWAADREAHWAVAE
;
A
#
# COMPACT_ATOMS: atom_id res chain seq x y z
N MET A 1 -0.32 29.97 1.98
CA MET A 1 -1.47 29.06 2.16
C MET A 1 -2.08 29.32 3.51
N ARG A 2 -3.40 29.53 3.59
CA ARG A 2 -4.10 29.72 4.86
C ARG A 2 -4.26 28.34 5.50
N ASN A 3 -3.70 28.13 6.68
CA ASN A 3 -3.87 26.86 7.40
C ASN A 3 -5.34 26.77 7.84
N MET A 4 -6.08 25.76 7.37
CA MET A 4 -7.48 25.54 7.74
C MET A 4 -7.48 24.48 8.85
N PRO A 5 -7.77 24.84 10.10
CA PRO A 5 -7.72 23.89 11.20
C PRO A 5 -8.87 22.88 11.09
N ASP A 6 -8.58 21.62 11.40
CA ASP A 6 -9.62 20.60 11.57
C ASP A 6 -10.52 20.98 12.75
N LEU A 7 -11.84 20.93 12.52
CA LEU A 7 -12.86 21.26 13.53
C LEU A 7 -13.26 20.04 14.38
N THR A 8 -12.67 18.87 14.11
CA THR A 8 -13.00 17.61 14.77
C THR A 8 -11.76 17.02 15.42
N ALA A 9 -11.95 16.38 16.57
CA ALA A 9 -10.88 15.62 17.20
C ALA A 9 -10.64 14.31 16.42
N PRO A 10 -9.38 13.84 16.33
CA PRO A 10 -9.09 12.53 15.77
C PRO A 10 -9.86 11.42 16.51
N VAL A 11 -10.57 10.58 15.76
CA VAL A 11 -11.32 9.44 16.32
C VAL A 11 -10.37 8.34 16.82
N LEU A 12 -9.20 8.23 16.20
CA LEU A 12 -8.14 7.30 16.59
C LEU A 12 -6.93 8.05 17.13
N PRO A 13 -6.21 7.50 18.12
CA PRO A 13 -4.95 8.06 18.56
C PRO A 13 -3.92 8.02 17.42
N ALA A 14 -2.95 8.92 17.46
CA ALA A 14 -1.78 8.82 16.58
C ALA A 14 -1.11 7.46 16.74
N ARG A 15 -0.71 6.84 15.62
CA ARG A 15 -0.11 5.52 15.61
C ARG A 15 -1.01 4.42 16.15
N ALA A 16 -2.32 4.53 15.91
CA ALA A 16 -3.25 3.46 16.26
C ALA A 16 -2.87 2.13 15.57
N PHE A 17 -2.38 2.19 14.33
CA PHE A 17 -2.04 1.01 13.54
C PHE A 17 -0.53 0.82 13.35
N SER A 18 0.21 1.92 13.13
CA SER A 18 1.64 1.89 12.81
C SER A 18 2.58 1.61 14.00
N ARG A 19 2.05 1.38 15.20
CA ARG A 19 2.85 0.97 16.38
C ARG A 19 3.52 -0.38 16.21
N ALA A 20 2.96 -1.23 15.35
CA ALA A 20 3.51 -2.53 15.01
C ALA A 20 3.87 -2.56 13.51
N PRO A 21 4.75 -3.49 13.10
CA PRO A 21 4.89 -3.83 11.69
C PRO A 21 3.53 -4.14 11.07
N GLN A 22 3.36 -3.80 9.80
CA GLN A 22 2.12 -4.10 9.09
C GLN A 22 1.84 -5.61 9.16
N PRO A 23 0.64 -6.02 9.58
CA PRO A 23 0.38 -7.43 9.83
C PRO A 23 0.18 -8.22 8.54
N THR A 24 0.42 -9.52 8.63
CA THR A 24 -0.14 -10.49 7.70
C THR A 24 -1.52 -10.94 8.21
N VAL A 25 -2.54 -10.86 7.36
CA VAL A 25 -3.93 -11.18 7.70
C VAL A 25 -4.37 -12.43 6.93
N PRO A 26 -4.71 -13.54 7.60
CA PRO A 26 -5.32 -14.69 6.95
C PRO A 26 -6.71 -14.34 6.41
N THR A 27 -7.01 -14.70 5.16
CA THR A 27 -8.34 -14.44 4.56
C THR A 27 -9.25 -15.67 4.55
N GLY A 28 -8.70 -16.83 4.92
CA GLY A 28 -9.32 -18.12 4.62
C GLY A 28 -9.14 -18.50 3.14
N GLY A 29 -9.37 -19.77 2.81
CA GLY A 29 -9.25 -20.26 1.42
C GLY A 29 -7.80 -20.43 0.92
N GLY A 30 -6.83 -20.51 1.83
CA GLY A 30 -5.41 -20.68 1.46
C GLY A 30 -4.70 -19.39 1.06
N LEU A 31 -5.37 -18.24 1.15
CA LEU A 31 -4.78 -16.94 0.87
C LEU A 31 -4.52 -16.13 2.16
N LEU A 32 -3.57 -15.21 2.03
CA LEU A 32 -3.17 -14.24 3.05
C LEU A 32 -2.93 -12.86 2.43
N LEU A 33 -3.29 -11.82 3.17
CA LEU A 33 -2.87 -10.45 2.90
C LEU A 33 -1.55 -10.23 3.62
N ARG A 34 -0.44 -10.12 2.91
CA ARG A 34 0.87 -9.81 3.52
C ARG A 34 1.39 -8.46 3.06
N PRO A 35 2.25 -7.79 3.86
CA PRO A 35 2.99 -6.64 3.37
C PRO A 35 3.73 -6.99 2.07
N PHE A 36 3.80 -6.02 1.16
CA PHE A 36 4.57 -6.16 -0.07
C PHE A 36 6.06 -6.35 0.26
N ARG A 37 6.74 -7.17 -0.53
CA ARG A 37 8.18 -7.43 -0.47
C ARG A 37 8.80 -6.87 -1.75
N THR A 38 10.08 -6.50 -1.70
CA THR A 38 10.80 -6.04 -2.91
C THR A 38 10.70 -7.03 -4.07
N GLY A 39 10.72 -8.34 -3.77
CA GLY A 39 10.55 -9.39 -4.78
C GLY A 39 9.18 -9.45 -5.45
N ASP A 40 8.17 -8.69 -4.97
CA ASP A 40 6.87 -8.58 -5.63
C ASP A 40 6.88 -7.58 -6.79
N ALA A 41 7.95 -6.77 -6.94
CA ALA A 41 8.03 -5.72 -7.94
C ALA A 41 7.75 -6.19 -9.38
N PRO A 42 8.25 -7.36 -9.85
CA PRO A 42 7.92 -7.85 -11.19
C PRO A 42 6.42 -8.15 -11.37
N ALA A 43 5.79 -8.77 -10.37
CA ALA A 43 4.37 -9.11 -10.43
C ALA A 43 3.48 -7.86 -10.38
N VAL A 44 3.83 -6.90 -9.52
CA VAL A 44 3.14 -5.60 -9.45
C VAL A 44 3.33 -4.85 -10.77
N HIS A 45 4.55 -4.78 -11.31
CA HIS A 45 4.81 -4.15 -12.60
C HIS A 45 3.93 -4.74 -13.71
N ALA A 46 3.83 -6.07 -13.80
CA ALA A 46 2.99 -6.76 -14.77
C ALA A 46 1.50 -6.37 -14.65
N VAL A 47 0.95 -6.32 -13.43
CA VAL A 47 -0.42 -5.85 -13.18
C VAL A 47 -0.61 -4.41 -13.64
N PHE A 48 0.39 -3.56 -13.41
CA PHE A 48 0.38 -2.16 -13.83
C PHE A 48 0.69 -1.94 -15.33
N GLN A 49 0.94 -3.00 -16.10
CA GLN A 49 0.93 -2.96 -17.57
C GLN A 49 -0.41 -3.42 -18.16
N ASP A 50 -1.31 -4.01 -17.36
CA ASP A 50 -2.58 -4.54 -17.86
C ASP A 50 -3.51 -3.38 -18.29
N PRO A 51 -3.93 -3.32 -19.56
CA PRO A 51 -4.86 -2.29 -20.04
C PRO A 51 -6.21 -2.31 -19.31
N VAL A 52 -6.65 -3.48 -18.82
CA VAL A 52 -7.87 -3.61 -18.01
C VAL A 52 -7.69 -2.90 -16.68
N MET A 53 -6.52 -3.00 -16.06
CA MET A 53 -6.20 -2.27 -14.83
C MET A 53 -6.16 -0.76 -15.07
N HIS A 54 -5.61 -0.28 -16.19
CA HIS A 54 -5.56 1.15 -16.51
C HIS A 54 -6.95 1.80 -16.62
N ARG A 55 -7.98 1.02 -16.98
CA ARG A 55 -9.37 1.53 -17.01
C ARG A 55 -9.86 1.98 -15.63
N TRP A 56 -9.39 1.33 -14.57
CA TRP A 56 -9.83 1.55 -13.19
C TRP A 56 -8.75 2.21 -12.33
N HIS A 57 -7.52 2.30 -12.84
CA HIS A 57 -6.36 2.76 -12.11
C HIS A 57 -5.57 3.76 -12.96
N LEU A 58 -5.47 5.02 -12.49
CA LEU A 58 -4.85 6.13 -13.24
C LEU A 58 -3.30 6.03 -13.34
N ARG A 59 -2.70 4.92 -12.91
CA ARG A 59 -1.24 4.76 -12.83
C ARG A 59 -0.80 3.58 -13.69
N SER A 60 0.29 3.78 -14.41
CA SER A 60 1.15 2.74 -14.97
C SER A 60 2.56 2.92 -14.40
N ALA A 61 3.37 1.87 -14.42
CA ALA A 61 4.79 1.93 -14.07
C ALA A 61 5.63 1.83 -15.35
N GLY A 62 6.72 2.58 -15.45
CA GLY A 62 7.63 2.49 -16.59
C GLY A 62 8.61 1.32 -16.50
N CYS A 63 8.91 0.85 -15.29
CA CYS A 63 9.82 -0.26 -15.03
C CYS A 63 9.64 -0.88 -13.63
N GLU A 64 10.26 -2.03 -13.39
CA GLU A 64 10.24 -2.71 -12.08
C GLU A 64 10.98 -1.94 -10.98
N GLU A 65 12.00 -1.16 -11.32
CA GLU A 65 12.72 -0.28 -10.38
C GLU A 65 11.78 0.78 -9.79
N GLU A 66 10.94 1.37 -10.63
CA GLU A 66 9.93 2.35 -10.19
C GLU A 66 8.96 1.70 -9.20
N VAL A 67 8.52 0.48 -9.48
CA VAL A 67 7.64 -0.29 -8.60
C VAL A 67 8.31 -0.63 -7.27
N THR A 68 9.61 -0.94 -7.26
CA THR A 68 10.38 -1.09 -6.02
C THR A 68 10.33 0.19 -5.19
N GLY A 69 10.45 1.35 -5.83
CA GLY A 69 10.25 2.65 -5.19
C GLY A 69 8.84 2.85 -4.64
N TRP A 70 7.80 2.35 -5.31
CA TRP A 70 6.43 2.39 -4.79
C TRP A 70 6.25 1.49 -3.57
N ILE A 71 6.79 0.28 -3.59
CA ILE A 71 6.75 -0.65 -2.44
C ILE A 71 7.41 -0.02 -1.21
N ALA A 72 8.56 0.63 -1.39
CA ALA A 72 9.21 1.38 -0.30
C ALA A 72 8.33 2.53 0.22
N GLN A 73 7.66 3.26 -0.68
CA GLN A 73 6.72 4.31 -0.29
C GLN A 73 5.51 3.77 0.47
N TRP A 74 4.99 2.60 0.10
CA TRP A 74 3.87 1.96 0.81
C TRP A 74 4.26 1.57 2.24
N HIS A 75 5.47 1.03 2.43
CA HIS A 75 6.00 0.76 3.78
C HIS A 75 6.14 2.02 4.62
N ALA A 76 6.66 3.11 4.02
CA ALA A 76 6.77 4.40 4.69
C ALA A 76 5.38 4.99 5.03
N ALA A 77 4.38 4.80 4.17
CA ALA A 77 3.02 5.27 4.39
C ALA A 77 2.33 4.53 5.54
N TRP A 78 2.59 3.22 5.70
CA TRP A 78 2.17 2.49 6.90
C TRP A 78 2.79 3.08 8.17
N ALA A 79 4.11 3.28 8.19
CA ALA A 79 4.83 3.84 9.34
C ALA A 79 4.37 5.26 9.73
N ALA A 80 3.69 5.96 8.81
CA ALA A 80 3.12 7.28 8.98
C ALA A 80 1.59 7.28 9.25
N ASP A 81 0.96 6.12 9.44
CA ASP A 81 -0.51 5.94 9.58
C ASP A 81 -1.32 6.57 8.45
N ARG A 82 -0.81 6.56 7.22
CA ARG A 82 -1.52 7.16 6.09
C ARG A 82 -2.25 6.13 5.25
N GLU A 83 -1.56 5.07 4.88
CA GLU A 83 -2.05 4.08 3.92
C GLU A 83 -1.61 2.68 4.34
N ALA A 84 -2.40 1.69 3.97
CA ALA A 84 -2.11 0.29 4.23
C ALA A 84 -2.32 -0.52 2.94
N HIS A 85 -1.26 -1.19 2.49
CA HIS A 85 -1.23 -1.93 1.24
C HIS A 85 -0.79 -3.36 1.49
N TRP A 86 -1.48 -4.32 0.88
CA TRP A 86 -1.13 -5.73 0.99
C TRP A 86 -1.03 -6.36 -0.39
N ALA A 87 -0.09 -7.29 -0.51
CA ALA A 87 -0.14 -8.31 -1.55
C ALA A 87 -1.13 -9.39 -1.11
N VAL A 88 -2.01 -9.80 -2.01
CA VAL A 88 -2.79 -11.03 -1.87
C VAL A 88 -1.91 -12.17 -2.36
N ALA A 89 -1.56 -13.11 -1.48
CA ALA A 89 -0.67 -14.22 -1.77
C ALA A 89 -1.18 -15.51 -1.14
N GLU A 90 -0.63 -16.64 -1.58
CA GLU A 90 -0.76 -17.96 -0.93
C GLU A 90 0.27 -18.13 0.20
#